data_AF-A0A926JV89-F1
#
_entry.id   AF-A0A926JV89-F1
#
_cell.length_a   1.000
_cell.length_b   1.000
_cell.length_c   1.000
_cell.angle_alpha   90.00
_cell.angle_beta   90.00
_cell.angle_gamma   90.00
#
_symmetry.space_group_name_H-M   'P 1'
#
loop_
_entity.id
_entity.type
_entity.pdbx_description
1 polymer ?
#
loop_
_entity_poly.entity_id
_entity_poly.type
_entity_poly.pdbx_seq_one_letter_code
_entity_poly.pdbx_strand_id
1 'polypeptide(L)'
;MKKETLSPVVPKKNLLPFILVTSLFALWGFANAVTDPMVQAFKKVLELNNSQAAWVQMAFYGGYFCMALPAALFVRKYSYKTGVLIGLALYAGGALLFYPAAITEKFWFFCLGLYILTFGLAFLETTANPYILAMGDTKTATQRLNLAQAFNPLGLVLGLLVAQQFVLRKLQSVDVEDFSALDEATKVMIRTSDLMVIRDPYVALGLVILAVFVLIVVSKMPQVRDEGGIPGLKETFSGLFRNKKYILGVLAQVLYVGAQIMCWTYIYQYAEGLGVSSDDAAYYQFVAFILFLVGRAIGTYMLRFMSSGRLLMAFALLGIAFCIGTIWINGMFGLYSIVGISFAMSLMFPTIYGIALEGLSEEQSKIGAAGLVMAIVGGALMPQFQALIIDIGGSGVSDVLITGVPEVNFSFILPLVCFVYISIYGTWVHKKVY
;
A
#
# COMPACT_ATOMS: atom_id res chain seq x y z
N MET A 1 29.75 -31.92 -11.07
CA MET A 1 28.81 -30.85 -10.64
C MET A 1 27.38 -31.35 -10.83
N LYS A 2 26.66 -31.65 -9.75
CA LYS A 2 25.22 -31.99 -9.84
C LYS A 2 24.50 -30.75 -10.37
N LYS A 3 23.71 -30.88 -11.45
CA LYS A 3 22.70 -29.87 -11.81
C LYS A 3 21.77 -29.74 -10.61
N GLU A 4 21.93 -28.69 -9.81
CA GLU A 4 20.89 -28.32 -8.86
C GLU A 4 19.63 -28.09 -9.68
N THR A 5 18.64 -28.96 -9.50
CA THR A 5 17.32 -28.79 -10.09
C THR A 5 16.75 -27.49 -9.53
N LEU A 6 16.75 -26.43 -10.33
CA LEU A 6 16.12 -25.17 -10.00
C LEU A 6 14.65 -25.45 -9.64
N SER A 7 14.31 -25.32 -8.35
CA SER A 7 12.94 -25.48 -7.88
C SER A 7 12.05 -24.49 -8.61
N PRO A 8 10.93 -24.92 -9.21
CA PRO A 8 10.06 -24.03 -9.94
C PRO A 8 9.53 -22.94 -9.00
N VAL A 9 9.50 -21.70 -9.48
CA VAL A 9 8.98 -20.57 -8.69
C VAL A 9 7.54 -20.84 -8.27
N VAL A 10 6.69 -21.30 -9.18
CA VAL A 10 5.32 -21.74 -8.88
C VAL A 10 5.13 -23.20 -9.29
N PRO A 11 4.82 -24.12 -8.35
CA PRO A 11 4.50 -25.50 -8.70
C PRO A 11 3.23 -25.59 -9.56
N LYS A 12 3.21 -26.46 -10.58
CA LYS A 12 2.05 -26.63 -11.48
C LYS A 12 0.75 -26.96 -10.73
N LYS A 13 0.84 -27.71 -9.63
CA LYS A 13 -0.29 -28.06 -8.74
C LYS A 13 -0.91 -26.84 -8.05
N ASN A 14 -0.13 -25.78 -7.83
CA ASN A 14 -0.53 -24.57 -7.10
C ASN A 14 -0.75 -23.38 -8.03
N LEU A 15 -0.69 -23.57 -9.35
CA LEU A 15 -0.79 -22.48 -10.32
C LEU A 15 -2.12 -21.75 -10.28
N LEU A 16 -3.24 -22.48 -10.21
CA LEU A 16 -4.58 -21.88 -10.14
C LEU A 16 -4.78 -21.08 -8.82
N PRO A 17 -4.49 -21.64 -7.62
CA PRO A 17 -4.47 -20.87 -6.38
C PRO A 17 -3.55 -19.64 -6.43
N PHE A 18 -2.36 -19.78 -7.04
CA PHE A 18 -1.42 -18.68 -7.17
C PHE A 18 -1.98 -17.54 -8.04
N ILE A 19 -2.58 -17.86 -9.20
CA ILE A 19 -3.21 -16.85 -10.08
C ILE A 19 -4.37 -16.16 -9.36
N LEU A 20 -5.22 -16.92 -8.68
CA LEU A 20 -6.37 -16.37 -7.95
C LEU A 20 -5.96 -15.46 -6.80
N VAL A 21 -4.90 -15.80 -6.06
CA VAL A 21 -4.40 -14.93 -4.98
C VAL A 21 -3.61 -13.75 -5.56
N THR A 22 -2.94 -13.94 -6.70
CA THR A 22 -2.24 -12.87 -7.42
C THR A 22 -3.18 -11.79 -7.93
N SER A 23 -4.36 -12.16 -8.43
CA SER A 23 -5.35 -11.17 -8.87
C SER A 23 -5.88 -10.30 -7.71
N LEU A 24 -5.85 -10.80 -6.48
CA LEU A 24 -6.21 -10.01 -5.29
C LEU A 24 -5.25 -8.84 -5.08
N PHE A 25 -3.96 -9.01 -5.37
CA PHE A 25 -2.99 -7.91 -5.26
C PHE A 25 -3.26 -6.79 -6.27
N ALA A 26 -3.73 -7.13 -7.47
CA ALA A 26 -4.16 -6.15 -8.46
C ALA A 26 -5.43 -5.41 -8.01
N LEU A 27 -6.44 -6.15 -7.52
CA LEU A 27 -7.67 -5.55 -6.99
C LEU A 27 -7.39 -4.62 -5.80
N TRP A 28 -6.45 -5.02 -4.94
CA TRP A 28 -6.03 -4.19 -3.82
C TRP A 28 -5.28 -2.93 -4.26
N GLY A 29 -4.35 -3.05 -5.22
CA GLY A 29 -3.69 -1.88 -5.82
C GLY A 29 -4.70 -0.92 -6.42
N PHE A 30 -5.70 -1.44 -7.12
CA PHE A 30 -6.81 -0.65 -7.65
C PHE A 30 -7.58 0.07 -6.53
N ALA A 31 -7.95 -0.64 -5.46
CA ALA A 31 -8.64 -0.08 -4.30
C ALA A 31 -7.91 1.13 -3.70
N ASN A 32 -6.61 0.97 -3.46
CA ASN A 32 -5.79 1.99 -2.81
C ASN A 32 -5.70 3.24 -3.69
N ALA A 33 -5.40 3.07 -4.98
CA ALA A 33 -5.27 4.21 -5.90
C ALA A 33 -6.59 4.95 -6.14
N VAL A 34 -7.73 4.26 -6.05
CA VAL A 34 -9.06 4.87 -6.17
C VAL A 34 -9.45 5.60 -4.88
N THR A 35 -8.99 5.13 -3.72
CA THR A 35 -9.41 5.68 -2.43
C THR A 35 -8.90 7.09 -2.19
N ASP A 36 -7.61 7.37 -2.43
CA ASP A 36 -7.02 8.67 -2.08
C ASP A 36 -7.69 9.87 -2.78
N PRO A 37 -7.93 9.85 -4.11
CA PRO A 37 -8.66 10.92 -4.78
C PRO A 37 -10.10 11.04 -4.30
N MET A 38 -10.73 9.92 -3.94
CA MET A 38 -12.13 9.92 -3.52
C MET A 38 -12.30 10.51 -2.13
N VAL A 39 -11.34 10.30 -1.21
CA VAL A 39 -11.32 10.99 0.09
C VAL A 39 -11.26 12.51 -0.09
N GLN A 40 -10.44 13.00 -1.03
CA GLN A 40 -10.37 14.43 -1.34
C GLN A 40 -11.67 14.95 -1.96
N ALA A 41 -12.27 14.19 -2.88
CA ALA A 41 -13.57 14.51 -3.45
C ALA A 41 -14.66 14.60 -2.36
N PHE A 42 -14.70 13.64 -1.43
CA PHE A 42 -15.63 13.68 -0.29
C PHE A 42 -15.41 14.90 0.60
N LYS A 43 -14.16 15.29 0.86
CA LYS A 43 -13.84 16.49 1.63
C LYS A 43 -14.45 17.74 0.99
N LYS A 44 -14.34 17.86 -0.34
CA LYS A 44 -14.89 18.99 -1.10
C LYS A 44 -16.43 18.96 -1.17
N VAL A 45 -17.00 17.81 -1.53
CA VAL A 45 -18.46 17.65 -1.72
C VAL A 45 -19.25 17.81 -0.41
N LEU A 46 -18.74 17.24 0.69
CA LEU A 46 -19.41 17.25 1.99
C LEU A 46 -18.98 18.43 2.89
N GLU A 47 -18.17 19.37 2.38
CA GLU A 47 -17.63 20.52 3.12
C GLU A 47 -17.04 20.13 4.49
N LEU A 48 -16.28 19.03 4.52
CA LEU A 48 -15.79 18.46 5.77
C LEU A 48 -14.74 19.36 6.41
N ASN A 49 -14.86 19.54 7.73
CA ASN A 49 -13.81 20.21 8.49
C ASN A 49 -12.54 19.34 8.54
N ASN A 50 -11.38 19.94 8.83
CA ASN A 50 -10.11 19.23 8.83
C ASN A 50 -10.07 18.05 9.81
N SER A 51 -10.80 18.13 10.94
CA SER A 51 -10.93 17.01 11.88
C SER A 51 -11.68 15.82 11.29
N GLN A 52 -12.77 16.06 10.55
CA GLN A 52 -13.54 15.02 9.86
C GLN A 52 -12.72 14.37 8.74
N ALA A 53 -11.93 15.13 7.97
CA ALA A 53 -11.03 14.57 6.98
C ALA A 53 -9.94 13.68 7.62
N ALA A 54 -9.42 14.06 8.79
CA ALA A 54 -8.48 13.24 9.55
C ALA A 54 -9.11 11.92 10.04
N TRP A 55 -10.41 11.91 10.38
CA TRP A 55 -11.12 10.67 10.74
C TRP A 55 -11.20 9.68 9.58
N VAL A 56 -11.30 10.15 8.33
CA VAL A 56 -11.29 9.28 7.14
C VAL A 56 -9.96 8.56 7.00
N GLN A 57 -8.85 9.29 7.16
CA GLN A 57 -7.50 8.72 7.16
C GLN A 57 -7.28 7.77 8.34
N MET A 58 -7.75 8.15 9.53
CA MET A 58 -7.70 7.30 10.72
C MET A 58 -8.51 6.02 10.54
N ALA A 59 -9.68 6.07 9.89
CA ALA A 59 -10.45 4.88 9.54
C ALA A 59 -9.68 3.98 8.56
N PHE A 60 -9.06 4.58 7.54
CA PHE A 60 -8.30 3.81 6.56
C PHE A 60 -7.13 3.04 7.20
N TYR A 61 -6.21 3.76 7.84
CA TYR A 61 -5.01 3.16 8.43
C TYR A 61 -5.26 2.44 9.76
N GLY A 62 -6.21 2.94 10.56
CA GLY A 62 -6.65 2.27 11.79
C GLY A 62 -7.30 0.92 11.50
N GLY A 63 -7.93 0.76 10.33
CA GLY A 63 -8.44 -0.52 9.85
C GLY A 63 -7.34 -1.57 9.71
N TYR A 64 -6.24 -1.22 9.05
CA TYR A 64 -5.07 -2.09 8.90
C TYR A 64 -4.47 -2.48 10.25
N PHE A 65 -4.29 -1.52 11.15
CA PHE A 65 -3.67 -1.77 12.45
C PHE A 65 -4.54 -2.67 13.34
N CYS A 66 -5.82 -2.32 13.51
CA CYS A 66 -6.71 -3.02 14.44
C CYS A 66 -7.08 -4.43 13.98
N MET A 67 -7.25 -4.66 12.66
CA MET A 67 -7.73 -5.94 12.15
C MET A 67 -6.64 -6.92 11.73
N ALA A 68 -5.39 -6.48 11.53
CA ALA A 68 -4.31 -7.39 11.17
C ALA A 68 -4.13 -8.52 12.20
N LEU A 69 -4.10 -8.21 13.50
CA LEU A 69 -3.92 -9.23 14.53
C LEU A 69 -5.14 -10.18 14.66
N PRO A 70 -6.40 -9.69 14.75
CA PRO A 70 -7.58 -10.54 14.66
C PRO A 70 -7.60 -11.44 13.40
N ALA A 71 -7.23 -10.90 12.24
CA ALA A 71 -7.14 -11.67 11.01
C ALA A 71 -6.13 -12.80 11.10
N ALA A 72 -4.93 -12.52 11.62
CA ALA A 72 -3.91 -13.54 11.83
C ALA A 72 -4.36 -14.65 12.78
N LEU A 73 -4.99 -14.29 13.91
CA LEU A 73 -5.55 -15.25 14.87
C LEU A 73 -6.64 -16.12 14.25
N PHE A 74 -7.47 -15.53 13.39
CA PHE A 74 -8.52 -16.24 12.68
C PHE A 74 -7.94 -17.23 11.66
N VAL A 75 -7.00 -16.78 10.82
CA VAL A 75 -6.32 -17.63 9.82
C VAL A 75 -5.56 -18.77 10.48
N ARG A 76 -4.98 -18.51 11.65
CA ARG A 76 -4.32 -19.49 12.50
C ARG A 76 -5.28 -20.59 12.95
N LYS A 77 -6.46 -20.22 13.45
CA LYS A 77 -7.48 -21.17 13.92
C LYS A 77 -8.12 -21.97 12.78
N TYR A 78 -8.34 -21.34 11.63
CA TYR A 78 -9.04 -21.95 10.49
C TYR A 78 -8.07 -22.30 9.36
N SER A 79 -8.07 -21.50 8.28
CA SER A 79 -7.21 -21.70 7.11
C SER A 79 -7.03 -20.40 6.33
N TYR A 80 -6.01 -20.33 5.46
CA TYR A 80 -5.83 -19.20 4.55
C TYR A 80 -7.04 -18.97 3.65
N LYS A 81 -7.65 -20.04 3.12
CA LYS A 81 -8.85 -19.91 2.27
C LYS A 81 -9.96 -19.17 3.01
N THR A 82 -10.22 -19.54 4.26
CA THR A 82 -11.26 -18.90 5.07
C THR A 82 -10.93 -17.43 5.35
N GLY A 83 -9.66 -17.11 5.62
CA GLY A 83 -9.21 -15.73 5.78
C GLY A 83 -9.41 -14.87 4.53
N VAL A 84 -9.07 -15.40 3.36
CA VAL A 84 -9.27 -14.71 2.07
C VAL A 84 -10.75 -14.47 1.81
N LEU A 85 -11.61 -15.46 2.06
CA LEU A 85 -13.06 -15.32 1.86
C LEU A 85 -13.67 -14.25 2.76
N ILE A 86 -13.30 -14.21 4.05
CA ILE A 86 -13.79 -13.17 4.97
C ILE A 86 -13.27 -11.79 4.54
N GLY A 87 -12.00 -11.70 4.15
CA GLY A 87 -11.43 -10.46 3.62
C GLY A 87 -12.20 -9.94 2.41
N LEU A 88 -12.49 -10.80 1.43
CA LEU A 88 -13.29 -10.44 0.26
C LEU A 88 -14.74 -10.06 0.61
N ALA A 89 -15.37 -10.76 1.56
CA ALA A 89 -16.73 -10.45 1.99
C ALA A 89 -16.82 -9.08 2.68
N LEU A 90 -15.89 -8.79 3.59
CA LEU A 90 -15.78 -7.48 4.24
C LEU A 90 -15.46 -6.39 3.21
N TYR A 91 -14.55 -6.68 2.28
CA TYR A 91 -14.17 -5.73 1.24
C TYR A 91 -15.35 -5.39 0.31
N ALA A 92 -16.05 -6.40 -0.23
CA ALA A 92 -17.26 -6.19 -1.03
C ALA A 92 -18.37 -5.51 -0.22
N GLY A 93 -18.58 -5.91 1.03
CA GLY A 93 -19.58 -5.32 1.92
C GLY A 93 -19.33 -3.83 2.18
N GLY A 94 -18.07 -3.46 2.47
CA GLY A 94 -17.67 -2.07 2.64
C GLY A 94 -17.86 -1.24 1.37
N ALA A 95 -17.46 -1.79 0.22
CA ALA A 95 -17.63 -1.13 -1.08
C ALA A 95 -19.10 -0.94 -1.47
N LEU A 96 -19.96 -1.93 -1.23
CA LEU A 96 -21.40 -1.83 -1.50
C LEU A 96 -22.12 -0.89 -0.52
N LEU A 97 -21.59 -0.68 0.68
CA LEU A 97 -22.16 0.28 1.65
C LEU A 97 -22.06 1.74 1.15
N PHE A 98 -21.23 2.03 0.15
CA PHE A 98 -21.22 3.34 -0.52
C PHE A 98 -22.55 3.63 -1.26
N TYR A 99 -23.30 2.60 -1.66
CA TYR A 99 -24.61 2.78 -2.30
C TYR A 99 -25.65 3.44 -1.38
N PRO A 100 -25.97 2.88 -0.18
CA PRO A 100 -26.86 3.55 0.76
C PRO A 100 -26.25 4.82 1.35
N ALA A 101 -24.91 4.92 1.45
CA ALA A 101 -24.26 6.15 1.91
C ALA A 101 -24.50 7.32 0.94
N ALA A 102 -24.43 7.08 -0.37
CA ALA A 102 -24.70 8.07 -1.40
C ALA A 102 -26.16 8.53 -1.42
N ILE A 103 -27.12 7.62 -1.19
CA ILE A 103 -28.55 7.98 -1.16
C ILE A 103 -28.91 8.76 0.12
N THR A 104 -28.32 8.40 1.25
CA THR A 104 -28.62 9.05 2.54
C THR A 104 -27.82 10.33 2.78
N GLU A 105 -26.82 10.60 1.95
CA GLU A 105 -25.91 11.77 2.02
C GLU A 105 -25.23 11.95 3.39
N LYS A 106 -25.19 10.90 4.21
CA LYS A 106 -24.65 10.94 5.57
C LYS A 106 -23.20 10.51 5.60
N PHE A 107 -22.32 11.46 5.96
CA PHE A 107 -20.88 11.27 6.13
C PHE A 107 -20.50 10.00 6.93
N TRP A 108 -21.22 9.71 8.01
CA TRP A 108 -20.92 8.55 8.86
C TRP A 108 -21.08 7.20 8.17
N PHE A 109 -21.99 7.06 7.20
CA PHE A 109 -22.11 5.82 6.43
C PHE A 109 -20.94 5.63 5.47
N PHE A 110 -20.39 6.73 4.92
CA PHE A 110 -19.16 6.68 4.12
C PHE A 110 -17.95 6.25 4.95
N CYS A 111 -17.77 6.86 6.12
CA CYS A 111 -16.70 6.48 7.05
C CYS A 111 -16.80 5.02 7.47
N LEU A 112 -18.01 4.55 7.81
CA LEU A 112 -18.25 3.15 8.17
C LEU A 112 -17.96 2.20 6.99
N GLY A 113 -18.39 2.56 5.78
CA GLY A 113 -18.13 1.79 4.57
C GLY A 113 -16.64 1.66 4.28
N LEU A 114 -15.91 2.78 4.37
CA LEU A 114 -14.46 2.81 4.22
C LEU A 114 -13.76 1.97 5.30
N TYR A 115 -14.23 2.03 6.55
CA TYR A 115 -13.66 1.28 7.66
C TYR A 115 -13.85 -0.24 7.52
N ILE A 116 -15.05 -0.68 7.09
CA ILE A 116 -15.33 -2.09 6.80
C ILE A 116 -14.51 -2.56 5.59
N LEU A 117 -14.37 -1.70 4.58
CA LEU A 117 -13.54 -1.96 3.40
C LEU A 117 -12.08 -2.20 3.81
N THR A 118 -11.52 -1.34 4.67
CA THR A 118 -10.12 -1.49 5.12
C THR A 118 -9.91 -2.70 6.02
N PHE A 119 -10.92 -3.13 6.78
CA PHE A 119 -10.88 -4.42 7.46
C PHE A 119 -10.73 -5.58 6.47
N GLY A 120 -11.48 -5.55 5.36
CA GLY A 120 -11.35 -6.53 4.29
C GLY A 120 -9.93 -6.57 3.71
N LEU A 121 -9.36 -5.39 3.41
CA LEU A 121 -7.99 -5.27 2.92
C LEU A 121 -6.96 -5.80 3.93
N ALA A 122 -7.10 -5.49 5.21
CA ALA A 122 -6.22 -5.98 6.27
C ALA A 122 -6.24 -7.51 6.38
N PHE A 123 -7.43 -8.12 6.28
CA PHE A 123 -7.60 -9.58 6.26
C PHE A 123 -6.93 -10.19 5.03
N LEU A 124 -7.17 -9.63 3.85
CA LEU A 124 -6.54 -10.09 2.62
C LEU A 124 -5.03 -10.03 2.71
N GLU A 125 -4.48 -8.93 3.21
CA GLU A 125 -3.03 -8.74 3.36
C GLU A 125 -2.38 -9.69 4.35
N THR A 126 -3.01 -9.86 5.50
CA THR A 126 -2.52 -10.76 6.55
C THR A 126 -2.56 -12.22 6.10
N THR A 127 -3.36 -12.54 5.08
CA THR A 127 -3.59 -13.91 4.62
C THR A 127 -2.84 -14.23 3.32
N ALA A 128 -2.93 -13.37 2.31
CA ALA A 128 -2.45 -13.61 0.95
C ALA A 128 -0.92 -13.65 0.88
N ASN A 129 -0.23 -12.71 1.53
CA ASN A 129 1.23 -12.67 1.53
C ASN A 129 1.87 -13.95 2.12
N PRO A 130 1.55 -14.36 3.36
CA PRO A 130 2.09 -15.62 3.89
C PRO A 130 1.62 -16.85 3.10
N TYR A 131 0.40 -16.84 2.56
CA TYR A 131 -0.07 -17.97 1.74
C TYR A 131 0.78 -18.15 0.47
N ILE A 132 1.12 -17.07 -0.24
CA ILE A 132 2.00 -17.12 -1.42
C ILE A 132 3.41 -17.58 -1.04
N LEU A 133 3.93 -17.11 0.10
CA LEU A 133 5.22 -17.57 0.63
C LEU A 133 5.21 -19.07 0.95
N ALA A 134 4.08 -19.61 1.40
CA ALA A 134 3.93 -21.03 1.76
C ALA A 134 3.62 -21.96 0.56
N MET A 135 3.25 -21.43 -0.61
CA MET A 135 2.80 -22.21 -1.80
C MET A 135 3.88 -23.03 -2.53
N GLY A 136 5.08 -23.22 -1.98
CA GLY A 136 6.16 -23.95 -2.65
C GLY A 136 7.46 -24.00 -1.84
N ASP A 137 8.57 -24.21 -2.54
CA ASP A 137 9.90 -24.26 -1.93
C ASP A 137 10.24 -22.95 -1.20
N THR A 138 10.81 -23.04 0.00
CA THR A 138 11.23 -21.90 0.82
C THR A 138 12.28 -21.05 0.12
N LYS A 139 13.15 -21.66 -0.71
CA LYS A 139 14.20 -20.94 -1.46
C LYS A 139 13.65 -19.91 -2.45
N THR A 140 12.49 -20.17 -3.05
CA THR A 140 11.86 -19.30 -4.05
C THR A 140 10.70 -18.49 -3.47
N ALA A 141 10.49 -18.51 -2.14
CA ALA A 141 9.36 -17.86 -1.49
C ALA A 141 9.33 -16.34 -1.74
N THR A 142 10.42 -15.62 -1.45
CA THR A 142 10.48 -14.17 -1.68
C THR A 142 10.30 -13.81 -3.15
N GLN A 143 10.79 -14.65 -4.06
CA GLN A 143 10.61 -14.45 -5.50
C GLN A 143 9.16 -14.67 -5.93
N ARG A 144 8.46 -15.69 -5.40
CA ARG A 144 7.02 -15.89 -5.63
C ARG A 144 6.20 -14.69 -5.17
N LEU A 145 6.52 -14.18 -3.98
CA LEU A 145 5.80 -13.04 -3.42
C LEU A 145 6.01 -11.80 -4.30
N ASN A 146 7.24 -11.52 -4.71
CA ASN A 146 7.54 -10.43 -5.65
C ASN A 146 6.81 -10.59 -6.99
N LEU A 147 6.74 -11.82 -7.53
CA LEU A 147 6.00 -12.10 -8.76
C LEU A 147 4.50 -11.85 -8.62
N ALA A 148 3.87 -12.29 -7.53
CA ALA A 148 2.46 -12.02 -7.27
C ALA A 148 2.22 -10.52 -7.09
N GLN A 149 3.09 -9.87 -6.32
CA GLN A 149 3.02 -8.43 -6.06
C GLN A 149 3.38 -7.57 -7.29
N ALA A 150 3.93 -8.13 -8.37
CA ALA A 150 4.16 -7.41 -9.63
C ALA A 150 2.84 -6.97 -10.30
N PHE A 151 1.72 -7.58 -9.94
CA PHE A 151 0.39 -7.19 -10.42
C PHE A 151 -0.24 -6.08 -9.58
N ASN A 152 0.26 -5.80 -8.39
CA ASN A 152 -0.25 -4.71 -7.56
C ASN A 152 -0.07 -3.31 -8.20
N PRO A 153 1.09 -2.95 -8.78
CA PRO A 153 1.25 -1.67 -9.47
C PRO A 153 0.38 -1.54 -10.71
N LEU A 154 0.09 -2.66 -11.40
CA LEU A 154 -0.87 -2.66 -12.50
C LEU A 154 -2.26 -2.24 -11.99
N GLY A 155 -2.65 -2.73 -10.82
CA GLY A 155 -3.83 -2.27 -10.10
C GLY A 155 -3.80 -0.78 -9.79
N LEU A 156 -2.70 -0.25 -9.24
CA LEU A 156 -2.54 1.17 -8.93
C LEU A 156 -2.71 2.07 -10.17
N VAL A 157 -2.09 1.69 -11.29
CA VAL A 157 -2.18 2.41 -12.57
C VAL A 157 -3.62 2.42 -13.08
N LEU A 158 -4.29 1.27 -13.10
CA LEU A 158 -5.69 1.16 -13.53
C LEU A 158 -6.62 1.94 -12.60
N GLY A 159 -6.38 1.87 -11.28
CA GLY A 159 -7.16 2.58 -10.28
C GLY A 159 -7.06 4.09 -10.42
N LEU A 160 -5.85 4.61 -10.61
CA LEU A 160 -5.64 6.04 -10.82
C LEU A 160 -6.30 6.52 -12.12
N LEU A 161 -6.21 5.76 -13.21
CA LEU A 161 -6.89 6.10 -14.47
C LEU A 161 -8.41 6.13 -14.31
N VAL A 162 -8.97 5.15 -13.60
CA VAL A 162 -10.41 5.12 -13.34
C VAL A 162 -10.82 6.30 -12.46
N ALA A 163 -10.09 6.58 -11.38
CA ALA A 163 -10.36 7.71 -10.51
C ALA A 163 -10.29 9.05 -11.26
N GLN A 164 -9.26 9.26 -12.10
CA GLN A 164 -9.13 10.51 -12.86
C GLN A 164 -10.21 10.67 -13.93
N GLN A 165 -10.44 9.65 -14.75
CA GLN A 165 -11.31 9.76 -15.92
C GLN A 165 -12.80 9.62 -15.60
N PHE A 166 -13.14 8.78 -14.62
CA PHE A 166 -14.54 8.46 -14.31
C PHE A 166 -15.03 9.10 -13.02
N VAL A 167 -14.15 9.61 -12.16
CA VAL A 167 -14.53 10.36 -10.96
C VAL A 167 -14.18 11.83 -11.12
N LEU A 168 -12.90 12.19 -10.99
CA LEU A 168 -12.47 13.58 -10.86
C LEU A 168 -12.95 14.49 -12.00
N ARG A 169 -12.81 14.05 -13.25
CA ARG A 169 -13.27 14.81 -14.44
C ARG A 169 -14.78 14.95 -14.59
N LYS A 170 -15.57 14.22 -13.79
CA LYS A 170 -17.04 14.24 -13.83
C LYS A 170 -17.65 14.93 -12.61
N LEU A 171 -16.83 15.35 -11.65
CA LEU A 171 -17.28 16.05 -10.45
C LEU A 171 -17.59 17.51 -10.78
N GLN A 172 -18.85 17.90 -10.65
CA GLN A 172 -19.29 19.26 -10.90
C GLN A 172 -18.86 20.22 -9.77
N SER A 173 -18.64 19.72 -8.54
CA SER A 173 -18.10 20.53 -7.44
C SER A 173 -16.67 21.00 -7.68
N VAL A 174 -15.93 20.38 -8.60
CA VAL A 174 -14.54 20.77 -8.89
C VAL A 174 -14.49 22.00 -9.80
N ASP A 175 -15.47 22.14 -10.70
CA ASP A 175 -15.56 23.24 -11.68
C ASP A 175 -16.15 24.55 -11.10
N VAL A 176 -16.64 24.54 -9.86
CA VAL A 176 -17.15 25.74 -9.19
C VAL A 176 -16.06 26.35 -8.32
N GLU A 177 -15.64 27.57 -8.65
CA GLU A 177 -14.61 28.32 -7.90
C GLU A 177 -15.00 28.56 -6.44
N ASP A 178 -16.27 28.88 -6.16
CA ASP A 178 -16.80 29.01 -4.80
C ASP A 178 -18.07 28.18 -4.61
N PHE A 179 -17.86 26.90 -4.31
CA PHE A 179 -18.94 25.97 -3.99
C PHE A 179 -19.76 26.44 -2.78
N SER A 180 -19.13 27.16 -1.84
CA SER A 180 -19.75 27.62 -0.59
C SER A 180 -20.67 28.83 -0.79
N ALA A 181 -20.50 29.59 -1.87
CA ALA A 181 -21.36 30.71 -2.24
C ALA A 181 -22.61 30.32 -3.06
N LEU A 182 -22.71 29.06 -3.48
CA LEU A 182 -23.88 28.58 -4.23
C LEU A 182 -25.15 28.55 -3.36
N ASP A 183 -26.31 28.71 -4.00
CA ASP A 183 -27.60 28.51 -3.34
C ASP A 183 -27.76 27.07 -2.84
N GLU A 184 -28.56 26.89 -1.79
CA GLU A 184 -28.71 25.60 -1.10
C GLU A 184 -29.34 24.51 -1.99
N ALA A 185 -30.22 24.86 -2.93
CA ALA A 185 -30.82 23.91 -3.88
C ALA A 185 -29.81 23.47 -4.96
N THR A 186 -28.98 24.37 -5.45
CA THR A 186 -27.89 24.08 -6.40
C THR A 186 -26.80 23.23 -5.74
N LYS A 187 -26.45 23.53 -4.47
CA LYS A 187 -25.54 22.70 -3.67
C LYS A 187 -26.05 21.27 -3.51
N VAL A 188 -27.32 21.10 -3.17
CA VAL A 188 -27.93 19.77 -3.02
C VAL A 188 -27.88 19.01 -4.35
N MET A 189 -28.26 19.64 -5.47
CA MET A 189 -28.19 18.98 -6.79
C MET A 189 -26.76 18.55 -7.16
N ILE A 190 -25.76 19.41 -6.96
CA ILE A 190 -24.36 19.07 -7.25
C ILE A 190 -23.87 17.98 -6.31
N ARG A 191 -24.19 18.04 -5.02
CA ARG A 191 -23.84 16.97 -4.06
C ARG A 191 -24.42 15.63 -4.47
N THR A 192 -25.71 15.57 -4.79
CA THR A 192 -26.32 14.31 -5.21
C THR A 192 -25.68 13.78 -6.50
N SER A 193 -25.40 14.66 -7.48
CA SER A 193 -24.72 14.31 -8.73
C SER A 193 -23.31 13.74 -8.48
N ASP A 194 -22.49 14.45 -7.72
CA ASP A 194 -21.11 14.08 -7.41
C ASP A 194 -21.03 12.81 -6.56
N LEU A 195 -21.94 12.65 -5.60
CA LEU A 195 -22.03 11.42 -4.80
C LEU A 195 -22.39 10.20 -5.66
N MET A 196 -23.22 10.35 -6.70
CA MET A 196 -23.48 9.26 -7.65
C MET A 196 -22.24 8.91 -8.48
N VAL A 197 -21.52 9.92 -8.97
CA VAL A 197 -20.25 9.73 -9.71
C VAL A 197 -19.21 8.99 -8.87
N ILE A 198 -19.14 9.29 -7.57
CA ILE A 198 -18.23 8.64 -6.62
C ILE A 198 -18.71 7.22 -6.26
N ARG A 199 -20.02 7.02 -6.12
CA ARG A 199 -20.60 5.72 -5.76
C ARG A 199 -20.32 4.64 -6.81
N ASP A 200 -20.48 4.96 -8.09
CA ASP A 200 -20.53 3.96 -9.16
C ASP A 200 -19.24 3.12 -9.29
N PRO A 201 -18.02 3.70 -9.21
CA PRO A 201 -16.78 2.92 -9.16
C PRO A 201 -16.68 1.98 -7.96
N TYR A 202 -17.12 2.40 -6.77
CA TYR A 202 -17.10 1.55 -5.57
C TYR A 202 -18.10 0.39 -5.67
N VAL A 203 -19.29 0.64 -6.22
CA VAL A 203 -20.27 -0.43 -6.45
C VAL A 203 -19.76 -1.42 -7.50
N ALA A 204 -19.21 -0.93 -8.61
CA ALA A 204 -18.60 -1.78 -9.64
C ALA A 204 -17.45 -2.63 -9.05
N LEU A 205 -16.59 -2.01 -8.23
CA LEU A 205 -15.52 -2.69 -7.51
C LEU A 205 -16.08 -3.78 -6.58
N GLY A 206 -17.11 -3.48 -5.79
CA GLY A 206 -17.78 -4.44 -4.92
C GLY A 206 -18.32 -5.65 -5.69
N LEU A 207 -18.93 -5.43 -6.86
CA LEU A 207 -19.42 -6.52 -7.73
C LEU A 207 -18.29 -7.38 -8.29
N VAL A 208 -17.17 -6.77 -8.72
CA VAL A 208 -15.99 -7.50 -9.18
C VAL A 208 -15.40 -8.35 -8.05
N ILE A 209 -15.33 -7.81 -6.83
CA ILE A 209 -14.85 -8.53 -5.66
C ILE A 209 -15.76 -9.71 -5.32
N LEU A 210 -17.09 -9.55 -5.43
CA LEU A 210 -18.04 -10.65 -5.26
C LEU A 210 -17.85 -11.75 -6.31
N ALA A 211 -17.59 -11.39 -7.56
CA ALA A 211 -17.27 -12.38 -8.59
C ALA A 211 -16.01 -13.18 -8.22
N VAL A 212 -14.96 -12.49 -7.74
CA VAL A 212 -13.73 -13.16 -7.26
C VAL A 212 -13.98 -13.99 -6.01
N PHE A 213 -14.84 -13.53 -5.09
CA PHE A 213 -15.27 -14.32 -3.93
C PHE A 213 -15.88 -15.65 -4.37
N VAL A 214 -16.82 -15.63 -5.32
CA VAL A 214 -17.44 -16.85 -5.86
C VAL A 214 -16.39 -17.77 -6.50
N LEU A 215 -15.44 -17.22 -7.27
CA LEU A 215 -14.35 -17.98 -7.88
C LEU A 215 -13.45 -18.67 -6.83
N ILE A 216 -13.15 -18.00 -5.72
CA ILE A 216 -12.33 -18.58 -4.63
C ILE A 216 -13.13 -19.63 -3.85
N VAL A 217 -14.44 -19.45 -3.65
CA VAL A 217 -15.30 -20.47 -3.02
C VAL A 217 -15.22 -21.78 -3.80
N VAL A 218 -15.40 -21.74 -5.13
CA VAL A 218 -15.39 -22.95 -5.97
C VAL A 218 -13.98 -23.55 -6.18
N SER A 219 -12.93 -22.74 -6.04
CA SER A 219 -11.55 -23.20 -6.22
C SER A 219 -11.05 -24.03 -5.04
N LYS A 220 -10.35 -25.14 -5.34
CA LYS A 220 -9.68 -25.96 -4.33
C LYS A 220 -8.31 -25.36 -4.00
N MET A 221 -8.20 -24.76 -2.81
CA MET A 221 -6.96 -24.20 -2.30
C MET A 221 -6.30 -25.20 -1.33
N PRO A 222 -5.08 -25.69 -1.61
CA PRO A 222 -4.39 -26.59 -0.70
C PRO A 222 -4.11 -25.87 0.61
N GLN A 223 -4.39 -26.56 1.73
CA GLN A 223 -4.03 -26.07 3.06
C GLN A 223 -2.56 -26.38 3.31
N VAL A 224 -1.81 -25.36 3.71
CA VAL A 224 -0.47 -25.53 4.27
C VAL A 224 -0.66 -25.52 5.78
N ARG A 225 -0.39 -26.66 6.41
CA ARG A 225 -0.35 -26.83 7.86
C ARG A 225 0.93 -27.56 8.21
N ASP A 226 1.63 -27.10 9.23
CA ASP A 226 2.73 -27.86 9.81
C ASP A 226 2.17 -29.17 10.40
N GLU A 227 2.92 -30.26 10.25
CA GLU A 227 2.54 -31.60 10.78
C GLU A 227 2.61 -31.66 12.32
N GLY A 228 3.12 -30.62 12.97
CA GLY A 228 3.08 -30.42 14.42
C GLY A 228 1.81 -29.69 14.86
N GLY A 229 1.22 -30.09 15.99
CA GLY A 229 0.08 -29.40 16.58
C GLY A 229 0.31 -27.89 16.77
N ILE A 230 -0.78 -27.12 16.84
CA ILE A 230 -0.72 -25.65 16.97
C ILE A 230 -0.04 -25.29 18.30
N PRO A 231 1.15 -24.67 18.31
CA PRO A 231 1.83 -24.28 19.54
C PRO A 231 1.02 -23.24 20.32
N GLY A 232 1.33 -22.98 21.58
CA GLY A 232 0.63 -21.97 22.36
C GLY A 232 0.83 -20.55 21.81
N LEU A 233 -0.18 -19.68 21.90
CA LEU A 233 -0.07 -18.27 21.44
C LEU A 233 1.13 -17.55 22.06
N LYS A 234 1.33 -17.70 23.38
CA LYS A 234 2.44 -17.09 24.12
C LYS A 234 3.81 -17.52 23.59
N GLU A 235 3.94 -18.78 23.21
CA GLU A 235 5.18 -19.33 22.65
C GLU A 235 5.46 -18.79 21.25
N THR A 236 4.43 -18.70 20.40
CA THR A 236 4.53 -18.09 19.06
C THR A 236 5.00 -16.63 19.15
N PHE A 237 4.37 -15.83 20.01
CA PHE A 237 4.74 -14.43 20.22
C PHE A 237 6.16 -14.31 20.80
N SER A 238 6.49 -15.09 21.83
CA SER A 238 7.85 -15.07 22.42
C SER A 238 8.92 -15.45 21.40
N GLY A 239 8.63 -16.40 20.50
CA GLY A 239 9.55 -16.79 19.42
C GLY A 239 9.78 -15.64 18.43
N LEU A 240 8.72 -14.93 18.04
CA LEU A 240 8.80 -13.76 17.15
C LEU A 240 9.61 -12.62 17.77
N PHE A 241 9.36 -12.28 19.03
CA PHE A 241 10.10 -11.22 19.73
C PHE A 241 11.56 -11.59 20.05
N ARG A 242 11.94 -12.87 20.03
CA ARG A 242 13.35 -13.28 20.10
C ARG A 242 14.06 -13.19 18.75
N ASN A 243 13.31 -13.24 17.65
CA ASN A 243 13.87 -13.20 16.32
C ASN A 243 14.20 -11.75 15.91
N LYS A 244 15.48 -11.38 16.07
CA LYS A 244 15.99 -10.06 15.65
C LYS A 244 15.75 -9.75 14.17
N LYS A 245 15.76 -10.77 13.29
CA LYS A 245 15.50 -10.57 11.84
C LYS A 245 14.08 -10.10 11.59
N TYR A 246 13.12 -10.67 12.33
CA TYR A 246 11.72 -10.30 12.26
C TYR A 246 11.48 -8.90 12.84
N ILE A 247 11.97 -8.60 14.05
CA ILE A 247 11.75 -7.27 14.67
C ILE A 247 12.30 -6.14 13.80
N LEU A 248 13.54 -6.28 13.33
CA LEU A 248 14.16 -5.28 12.45
C LEU A 248 13.43 -5.21 11.09
N GLY A 249 12.87 -6.33 10.63
CA GLY A 249 12.04 -6.38 9.42
C GLY A 249 10.72 -5.61 9.58
N VAL A 250 10.04 -5.75 10.74
CA VAL A 250 8.83 -4.97 11.05
C VAL A 250 9.15 -3.48 11.09
N LEU A 251 10.26 -3.07 11.71
CA LEU A 251 10.68 -1.67 11.71
C LEU A 251 11.06 -1.18 10.29
N ALA A 252 11.75 -2.00 9.50
CA ALA A 252 12.04 -1.68 8.10
C ALA A 252 10.76 -1.50 7.29
N GLN A 253 9.73 -2.30 7.58
CA GLN A 253 8.42 -2.22 6.93
C GLN A 253 7.68 -0.92 7.29
N VAL A 254 7.69 -0.51 8.57
CA VAL A 254 7.11 0.77 9.01
C VAL A 254 7.75 1.94 8.25
N LEU A 255 9.08 1.97 8.23
CA LEU A 255 9.84 3.02 7.57
C LEU A 255 9.67 3.00 6.06
N TYR A 256 9.58 1.81 5.46
CA TYR A 256 9.30 1.68 4.02
C TYR A 256 7.93 2.25 3.65
N VAL A 257 6.86 1.83 4.33
CA VAL A 257 5.51 2.31 4.01
C VAL A 257 5.42 3.81 4.28
N GLY A 258 6.05 4.28 5.36
CA GLY A 258 6.19 5.71 5.63
C GLY A 258 6.85 6.47 4.47
N ALA A 259 8.04 6.02 4.03
CA ALA A 259 8.77 6.62 2.91
C ALA A 259 7.96 6.60 1.60
N GLN A 260 7.24 5.52 1.33
CA GLN A 260 6.41 5.39 0.15
C GLN A 260 5.29 6.42 0.11
N ILE A 261 4.49 6.50 1.18
CA ILE A 261 3.38 7.45 1.23
C ILE A 261 3.90 8.89 1.27
N MET A 262 4.98 9.17 2.00
CA MET A 262 5.66 10.45 1.99
C MET A 262 6.05 10.89 0.57
N CYS A 263 6.80 10.05 -0.16
CA CYS A 263 7.24 10.40 -1.51
C CYS A 263 6.07 10.60 -2.49
N TRP A 264 5.01 9.80 -2.40
CA TRP A 264 3.85 9.93 -3.30
C TRP A 264 2.95 11.11 -2.96
N THR A 265 2.70 11.35 -1.68
CA THR A 265 1.87 12.47 -1.23
C THR A 265 2.51 13.79 -1.64
N TYR A 266 3.78 13.97 -1.31
CA TYR A 266 4.49 15.24 -1.50
C TYR A 266 5.05 15.47 -2.91
N ILE A 267 4.75 14.59 -3.89
CA ILE A 267 4.95 14.95 -5.31
C ILE A 267 4.13 16.18 -5.66
N TYR A 268 2.89 16.28 -5.18
CA TYR A 268 1.99 17.39 -5.49
C TYR A 268 2.50 18.71 -4.89
N GLN A 269 2.85 18.72 -3.61
CA GLN A 269 3.37 19.91 -2.93
C GLN A 269 4.74 20.33 -3.47
N TYR A 270 5.60 19.36 -3.85
CA TYR A 270 6.86 19.70 -4.50
C TYR A 270 6.63 20.34 -5.87
N ALA A 271 5.68 19.82 -6.66
CA ALA A 271 5.31 20.40 -7.95
C ALA A 271 4.68 21.81 -7.78
N GLU A 272 3.84 21.99 -6.77
CA GLU A 272 3.26 23.29 -6.40
C GLU A 272 4.34 24.33 -6.07
N GLY A 273 5.38 23.95 -5.31
CA GLY A 273 6.52 24.83 -5.02
C GLY A 273 7.31 25.26 -6.25
N LEU A 274 7.17 24.54 -7.38
CA LEU A 274 7.74 24.89 -8.68
C LEU A 274 6.79 25.69 -9.58
N GLY A 275 5.56 25.97 -9.12
CA GLY A 275 4.50 26.59 -9.92
C GLY A 275 3.88 25.66 -10.96
N VAL A 276 4.02 24.35 -10.81
CA VAL A 276 3.41 23.34 -11.69
C VAL A 276 1.95 23.13 -11.28
N SER A 277 1.05 23.01 -12.27
CA SER A 277 -0.38 22.81 -12.03
C SER A 277 -0.67 21.46 -11.35
N SER A 278 -1.78 21.36 -10.61
CA SER A 278 -2.19 20.09 -9.98
C SER A 278 -2.47 18.98 -11.02
N ASP A 279 -2.92 19.35 -12.22
CA ASP A 279 -3.15 18.42 -13.33
C ASP A 279 -1.84 17.83 -13.86
N ASP A 280 -0.80 18.66 -13.99
CA ASP A 280 0.53 18.19 -14.40
C ASP A 280 1.22 17.38 -13.29
N ALA A 281 1.02 17.76 -12.02
CA ALA A 281 1.49 16.98 -10.87
C ALA A 281 0.91 15.55 -10.86
N ALA A 282 -0.36 15.40 -11.24
CA ALA A 282 -1.00 14.11 -11.41
C ALA A 282 -0.36 13.26 -12.52
N TYR A 283 0.16 13.87 -13.60
CA TYR A 283 0.93 13.16 -14.62
C TYR A 283 2.25 12.61 -14.06
N TYR A 284 2.96 13.38 -13.23
CA TYR A 284 4.17 12.90 -12.55
C TYR A 284 3.90 11.74 -11.60
N GLN A 285 2.78 11.77 -10.87
CA GLN A 285 2.34 10.64 -10.04
C GLN A 285 2.03 9.40 -10.89
N PHE A 286 1.39 9.58 -12.05
CA PHE A 286 1.14 8.49 -12.99
C PHE A 286 2.45 7.86 -13.49
N VAL A 287 3.42 8.68 -13.90
CA VAL A 287 4.77 8.22 -14.29
C VAL A 287 5.46 7.50 -13.14
N ALA A 288 5.32 7.97 -11.91
CA ALA A 288 5.86 7.32 -10.72
C ALA A 288 5.31 5.89 -10.54
N PHE A 289 4.01 5.67 -10.77
CA PHE A 289 3.42 4.32 -10.74
C PHE A 289 3.91 3.42 -11.88
N ILE A 290 4.13 3.98 -13.07
CA ILE A 290 4.73 3.22 -14.18
C ILE A 290 6.17 2.83 -13.86
N LEU A 291 6.99 3.74 -13.33
CA LEU A 291 8.35 3.43 -12.88
C LEU A 291 8.35 2.41 -11.74
N PHE A 292 7.38 2.46 -10.83
CA PHE A 292 7.20 1.48 -9.77
C PHE A 292 6.87 0.09 -10.34
N LEU A 293 6.01 0.01 -11.37
CA LEU A 293 5.70 -1.24 -12.08
C LEU A 293 6.95 -1.80 -12.79
N VAL A 294 7.65 -0.97 -13.57
CA VAL A 294 8.86 -1.37 -14.31
C VAL A 294 9.97 -1.80 -13.34
N GLY A 295 10.19 -1.03 -12.28
CA GLY A 295 11.15 -1.36 -11.22
C GLY A 295 10.81 -2.69 -10.56
N ARG A 296 9.52 -2.97 -10.31
CA ARG A 296 9.09 -4.23 -9.70
C ARG A 296 9.33 -5.41 -10.64
N ALA A 297 9.06 -5.26 -11.93
CA ALA A 297 9.33 -6.29 -12.93
C ALA A 297 10.84 -6.61 -13.01
N ILE A 298 11.68 -5.57 -13.10
CA ILE A 298 13.14 -5.71 -13.14
C ILE A 298 13.66 -6.33 -11.84
N GLY A 299 13.25 -5.81 -10.68
CA GLY A 299 13.65 -6.33 -9.37
C GLY A 299 13.26 -7.80 -9.18
N THR A 300 12.04 -8.18 -9.58
CA THR A 300 11.58 -9.58 -9.52
C THR A 300 12.42 -10.50 -10.41
N TYR A 301 12.83 -10.02 -11.59
CA TYR A 301 13.73 -10.77 -12.47
C TYR A 301 15.13 -10.90 -11.85
N MET A 302 15.66 -9.83 -11.25
CA MET A 302 16.97 -9.81 -10.60
C MET A 302 17.08 -10.74 -9.38
N LEU A 303 15.97 -11.03 -8.68
CA LEU A 303 15.92 -12.02 -7.60
C LEU A 303 16.34 -13.44 -8.06
N ARG A 304 16.38 -13.71 -9.36
CA ARG A 304 16.94 -14.97 -9.91
C ARG A 304 18.47 -15.06 -9.78
N PHE A 305 19.15 -13.92 -9.75
CA PHE A 305 20.61 -13.83 -9.81
C PHE A 305 21.22 -13.30 -8.51
N MET A 306 20.43 -12.66 -7.66
CA MET A 306 20.88 -12.01 -6.43
C MET A 306 20.02 -12.42 -5.24
N SER A 307 20.64 -12.57 -4.06
CA SER A 307 19.90 -12.79 -2.81
C SER A 307 19.01 -11.58 -2.48
N SER A 308 17.85 -11.84 -1.87
CA SER A 308 16.87 -10.84 -1.42
C SER A 308 17.50 -9.67 -0.65
N GLY A 309 18.41 -9.95 0.30
CA GLY A 309 19.05 -8.91 1.12
C GLY A 309 19.97 -7.98 0.33
N ARG A 310 20.77 -8.52 -0.60
CA ARG A 310 21.65 -7.73 -1.47
C ARG A 310 20.85 -6.83 -2.42
N LEU A 311 19.76 -7.36 -2.97
CA LEU A 311 18.91 -6.60 -3.87
C LEU A 311 18.14 -5.50 -3.14
N LEU A 312 17.65 -5.78 -1.93
CA LEU A 312 17.04 -4.79 -1.05
C LEU A 312 18.01 -3.65 -0.73
N MET A 313 19.26 -3.97 -0.38
CA MET A 313 20.31 -2.97 -0.14
C MET A 313 20.57 -2.11 -1.39
N ALA A 314 20.71 -2.72 -2.56
CA ALA A 314 20.99 -1.99 -3.80
C ALA A 314 19.89 -0.99 -4.16
N PHE A 315 18.62 -1.40 -4.05
CA PHE A 315 17.49 -0.51 -4.30
C PHE A 315 17.34 0.54 -3.19
N ALA A 316 17.68 0.24 -1.94
CA ALA A 316 17.70 1.23 -0.86
C ALA A 316 18.78 2.29 -1.08
N LEU A 317 19.98 1.91 -1.52
CA LEU A 317 21.03 2.87 -1.91
C LEU A 317 20.61 3.73 -3.11
N LEU A 318 19.90 3.16 -4.08
CA LEU A 318 19.32 3.91 -5.19
C LEU A 318 18.26 4.92 -4.70
N GLY A 319 17.40 4.52 -3.77
CA GLY A 319 16.43 5.40 -3.11
C GLY A 319 17.10 6.55 -2.36
N ILE A 320 18.19 6.26 -1.63
CA ILE A 320 19.03 7.28 -0.96
C ILE A 320 19.56 8.29 -1.98
N ALA A 321 20.12 7.81 -3.10
CA ALA A 321 20.66 8.70 -4.14
C ALA A 321 19.57 9.63 -4.73
N PHE A 322 18.39 9.10 -5.04
CA PHE A 322 17.27 9.92 -5.52
C PHE A 322 16.71 10.87 -4.44
N CYS A 323 16.68 10.47 -3.17
CA CYS A 323 16.32 11.38 -2.07
C CYS A 323 17.33 12.52 -1.92
N ILE A 324 18.63 12.25 -1.99
CA ILE A 324 19.67 13.29 -1.98
C ILE A 324 19.48 14.23 -3.17
N GLY A 325 19.22 13.68 -4.36
CA GLY A 325 18.88 14.47 -5.56
C GLY A 325 17.66 15.36 -5.35
N THR A 326 16.60 14.83 -4.74
CA THR A 326 15.38 15.58 -4.41
C THR A 326 15.67 16.76 -3.46
N ILE A 327 16.48 16.53 -2.43
CA ILE A 327 16.77 17.53 -1.42
C ILE A 327 17.62 18.66 -2.02
N TRP A 328 18.65 18.33 -2.79
CA TRP A 328 19.69 19.30 -3.18
C TRP A 328 19.60 19.81 -4.63
N ILE A 329 18.86 19.14 -5.52
CA ILE A 329 18.68 19.58 -6.90
C ILE A 329 17.38 20.38 -7.00
N ASN A 330 17.50 21.69 -7.20
CA ASN A 330 16.35 22.57 -7.35
C ASN A 330 15.71 22.45 -8.74
N GLY A 331 14.41 22.74 -8.82
CA GLY A 331 13.64 22.72 -10.06
C GLY A 331 13.17 21.33 -10.49
N MET A 332 12.86 21.19 -11.78
CA MET A 332 12.26 19.97 -12.36
C MET A 332 13.13 18.72 -12.21
N PHE A 333 14.45 18.86 -12.16
CA PHE A 333 15.35 17.71 -11.93
C PHE A 333 15.21 17.11 -10.53
N GLY A 334 14.88 17.92 -9.52
CA GLY A 334 14.52 17.42 -8.19
C GLY A 334 13.18 16.68 -8.20
N LEU A 335 12.19 17.20 -8.93
CA LEU A 335 10.90 16.52 -9.13
C LEU A 335 11.08 15.16 -9.83
N TYR A 336 11.91 15.10 -10.87
CA TYR A 336 12.26 13.84 -11.54
C TYR A 336 12.99 12.88 -10.60
N SER A 337 13.78 13.40 -9.67
CA SER A 337 14.43 12.58 -8.65
C SER A 337 13.39 11.95 -7.73
N ILE A 338 12.36 12.68 -7.27
CA ILE A 338 11.26 12.13 -6.47
C ILE A 338 10.52 11.02 -7.22
N VAL A 339 10.17 11.29 -8.48
CA VAL A 339 9.51 10.31 -9.35
C VAL A 339 10.38 9.07 -9.52
N GLY A 340 11.71 9.25 -9.65
CA GLY A 340 12.71 8.18 -9.69
C GLY A 340 12.79 7.32 -8.42
N ILE A 341 12.49 7.87 -7.23
CA ILE A 341 12.40 7.09 -5.97
C ILE A 341 11.40 5.94 -6.12
N SER A 342 10.32 6.12 -6.90
CA SER A 342 9.32 5.07 -7.10
C SER A 342 9.88 3.82 -7.77
N PHE A 343 10.86 3.96 -8.67
CA PHE A 343 11.58 2.81 -9.20
C PHE A 343 12.33 2.06 -8.08
N ALA A 344 13.01 2.79 -7.19
CA ALA A 344 13.76 2.21 -6.08
C ALA A 344 12.86 1.53 -5.03
N MET A 345 11.69 2.10 -4.74
CA MET A 345 10.74 1.54 -3.76
C MET A 345 10.06 0.25 -4.21
N SER A 346 10.07 -0.02 -5.52
CA SER A 346 9.24 -1.03 -6.17
C SER A 346 9.33 -2.43 -5.55
N LEU A 347 10.52 -2.98 -5.28
CA LEU A 347 10.66 -4.33 -4.74
C LEU A 347 10.68 -4.41 -3.21
N MET A 348 10.84 -3.29 -2.51
CA MET A 348 11.24 -3.32 -1.10
C MET A 348 10.16 -3.96 -0.21
N PHE A 349 8.88 -3.61 -0.36
CA PHE A 349 7.77 -4.19 0.41
C PHE A 349 7.77 -5.72 0.41
N PRO A 350 7.60 -6.41 -0.74
CA PRO A 350 7.55 -7.88 -0.76
C PRO A 350 8.88 -8.51 -0.34
N THR A 351 10.01 -7.81 -0.55
CA THR A 351 11.33 -8.32 -0.20
C THR A 351 11.59 -8.26 1.30
N ILE A 352 11.25 -7.16 1.97
CA ILE A 352 11.29 -7.03 3.43
C ILE A 352 10.36 -8.06 4.05
N TYR A 353 9.14 -8.19 3.51
CA TYR A 353 8.15 -9.16 4.00
C TYR A 353 8.65 -10.60 3.91
N GLY A 354 9.19 -10.99 2.75
CA GLY A 354 9.76 -12.32 2.53
C GLY A 354 10.96 -12.60 3.43
N ILE A 355 11.87 -11.63 3.60
CA ILE A 355 13.03 -11.76 4.48
C ILE A 355 12.62 -11.88 5.96
N ALA A 356 11.64 -11.08 6.40
CA ALA A 356 11.20 -11.03 7.79
C ALA A 356 10.53 -12.35 8.23
N LEU A 357 9.81 -13.01 7.31
CA LEU A 357 9.14 -14.29 7.59
C LEU A 357 9.97 -15.53 7.24
N GLU A 358 11.08 -15.37 6.53
CA GLU A 358 11.94 -16.50 6.16
C GLU A 358 12.47 -17.26 7.39
N GLY A 359 12.30 -18.58 7.40
CA GLY A 359 12.76 -19.46 8.48
C GLY A 359 11.86 -19.48 9.72
N LEU A 360 10.70 -18.82 9.67
CA LEU A 360 9.65 -18.98 10.67
C LEU A 360 8.82 -20.24 10.38
N SER A 361 8.28 -20.86 11.43
CA SER A 361 7.23 -21.87 11.28
C SER A 361 5.97 -21.28 10.64
N GLU A 362 5.06 -22.12 10.17
CA GLU A 362 3.82 -21.68 9.52
C GLU A 362 2.95 -20.84 10.47
N GLU A 363 2.88 -21.27 11.72
CA GLU A 363 2.10 -20.62 12.78
C GLU A 363 2.73 -19.28 13.21
N GLN A 364 4.06 -19.20 13.22
CA GLN A 364 4.77 -17.93 13.42
C GLN A 364 4.61 -17.01 12.22
N SER A 365 4.59 -17.53 11.00
CA SER A 365 4.43 -16.74 9.78
C SER A 365 3.08 -16.06 9.71
N LYS A 366 1.99 -16.74 10.13
CA LYS A 366 0.65 -16.14 10.22
C LYS A 366 0.58 -14.97 11.20
N ILE A 367 1.17 -15.12 12.40
CA ILE A 367 1.18 -14.04 13.41
C ILE A 367 2.19 -12.94 13.03
N GLY A 368 3.33 -13.32 12.45
CA GLY A 368 4.36 -12.38 11.97
C GLY A 368 3.85 -11.52 10.82
N ALA A 369 3.06 -12.10 9.91
CA ALA A 369 2.36 -11.38 8.86
C ALA A 369 1.50 -10.26 9.43
N ALA A 370 0.80 -10.49 10.55
CA ALA A 370 0.04 -9.46 11.25
C ALA A 370 0.91 -8.26 11.65
N GLY A 371 2.12 -8.50 12.20
CA GLY A 371 3.04 -7.42 12.56
C GLY A 371 3.50 -6.59 11.37
N LEU A 372 3.76 -7.24 10.24
CA LEU A 372 4.15 -6.58 9.00
C LEU A 372 2.98 -5.79 8.37
N VAL A 373 1.73 -6.25 8.55
CA VAL A 373 0.54 -5.50 8.09
C VAL A 373 0.23 -4.34 9.03
N MET A 374 0.37 -4.51 10.35
CA MET A 374 0.27 -3.41 11.31
C MET A 374 1.30 -2.32 11.02
N ALA A 375 2.47 -2.67 10.49
CA ALA A 375 3.50 -1.72 10.10
C ALA A 375 3.05 -0.73 8.99
N ILE A 376 1.98 -1.03 8.26
CA ILE A 376 1.38 -0.11 7.26
C ILE A 376 0.93 1.20 7.92
N VAL A 377 0.67 1.22 9.24
CA VAL A 377 0.39 2.45 10.00
C VAL A 377 1.49 3.52 9.87
N GLY A 378 2.73 3.13 9.53
CA GLY A 378 3.80 4.07 9.19
C GLY A 378 3.42 5.04 8.07
N GLY A 379 2.54 4.63 7.15
CA GLY A 379 2.00 5.47 6.09
C GLY A 379 1.06 6.57 6.58
N ALA A 380 0.48 6.46 7.77
CA ALA A 380 -0.32 7.53 8.37
C ALA A 380 0.55 8.50 9.18
N LEU A 381 1.52 7.96 9.92
CA LEU A 381 2.32 8.72 10.88
C LEU A 381 3.44 9.53 10.20
N MET A 382 4.16 8.93 9.27
CA MET A 382 5.34 9.55 8.66
C MET A 382 5.01 10.79 7.81
N PRO A 383 3.94 10.79 6.98
CA PRO A 383 3.55 11.99 6.27
C PRO A 383 3.17 13.16 7.17
N GLN A 384 2.61 12.90 8.37
CA GLN A 384 2.35 13.97 9.34
C GLN A 384 3.64 14.61 9.84
N PHE A 385 4.68 13.82 10.11
CA PHE A 385 5.99 14.36 10.47
C PHE A 385 6.61 15.17 9.33
N GLN A 386 6.40 14.75 8.07
CA GLN A 386 6.87 15.52 6.92
C GLN A 386 6.07 16.83 6.73
N ALA A 387 4.76 16.81 6.94
CA ALA A 387 3.92 18.02 6.93
C ALA A 387 4.43 19.05 7.94
N LEU A 388 4.73 18.61 9.18
CA LEU A 388 5.27 19.50 10.22
C LEU A 388 6.58 20.19 9.82
N ILE A 389 7.38 19.61 8.92
CA ILE A 389 8.60 20.24 8.40
C ILE A 389 8.25 21.29 7.33
N ILE A 390 7.28 20.99 6.47
CA ILE A 390 6.81 21.89 5.40
C ILE A 390 6.10 23.10 6.03
N ASP A 391 5.26 22.88 7.04
CA ASP A 391 4.50 23.92 7.73
C ASP A 391 5.39 24.92 8.51
N ILE A 392 6.70 24.66 8.65
CA ILE A 392 7.67 25.64 9.18
C ILE A 392 7.72 26.89 8.29
N GLY A 393 7.51 26.73 6.98
CA GLY A 393 7.48 27.81 6.00
C GLY A 393 6.26 28.73 6.15
N GLY A 394 5.14 28.22 6.65
CA GLY A 394 3.86 28.93 6.73
C GLY A 394 2.78 28.21 5.95
N SER A 395 1.98 28.96 5.18
CA SER A 395 0.88 28.42 4.36
C SER A 395 1.32 27.94 2.99
N GLY A 396 2.48 28.39 2.50
CA GLY A 396 3.08 27.92 1.26
C GLY A 396 3.96 26.70 1.49
N VAL A 397 4.59 26.25 0.41
CA VAL A 397 5.45 25.05 0.38
C VAL A 397 6.91 25.35 0.02
N SER A 398 7.23 26.63 -0.24
CA SER A 398 8.59 27.10 -0.57
C SER A 398 8.87 28.50 -0.01
N ASP A 399 8.35 28.80 1.18
CA ASP A 399 8.43 30.09 1.85
C ASP A 399 9.77 30.30 2.59
N VAL A 400 10.43 29.23 3.05
CA VAL A 400 11.64 29.31 3.89
C VAL A 400 12.76 28.39 3.39
N LEU A 401 13.97 28.94 3.28
CA LEU A 401 15.15 28.16 2.93
C LEU A 401 15.75 27.48 4.17
N ILE A 402 15.62 26.16 4.27
CA ILE A 402 16.28 25.34 5.28
C ILE A 402 17.57 24.79 4.67
N THR A 403 18.72 25.12 5.25
CA THR A 403 20.05 24.70 4.72
C THR A 403 20.30 25.10 3.25
N GLY A 404 19.68 26.18 2.78
CA GLY A 404 19.86 26.69 1.41
C GLY A 404 18.95 26.04 0.35
N VAL A 405 18.01 25.19 0.75
CA VAL A 405 16.99 24.58 -0.11
C VAL A 405 15.58 24.85 0.44
N PRO A 406 14.53 24.83 -0.39
CA PRO A 406 13.14 24.99 0.09
C PRO A 406 12.78 23.98 1.18
N GLU A 407 11.86 24.35 2.07
CA GLU A 407 11.38 23.48 3.15
C GLU A 407 10.74 22.19 2.63
N VAL A 408 10.03 22.24 1.48
CA VAL A 408 9.51 21.04 0.82
C VAL A 408 10.62 20.11 0.35
N ASN A 409 11.72 20.64 -0.20
CA ASN A 409 12.88 19.84 -0.59
C ASN A 409 13.55 19.21 0.64
N PHE A 410 13.76 20.01 1.68
CA PHE A 410 14.38 19.56 2.93
C PHE A 410 13.56 18.45 3.62
N SER A 411 12.22 18.51 3.52
CA SER A 411 11.32 17.52 4.12
C SER A 411 11.60 16.07 3.69
N PHE A 412 12.22 15.87 2.51
CA PHE A 412 12.63 14.55 2.02
C PHE A 412 13.81 13.92 2.78
N ILE A 413 14.35 14.61 3.79
CA ILE A 413 15.27 14.04 4.78
C ILE A 413 14.63 12.86 5.54
N LEU A 414 13.32 12.87 5.76
CA LEU A 414 12.61 11.77 6.42
C LEU A 414 12.61 10.48 5.58
N PRO A 415 12.18 10.50 4.30
CA PRO A 415 12.41 9.40 3.37
C PRO A 415 13.88 8.94 3.30
N LEU A 416 14.84 9.88 3.31
CA LEU A 416 16.27 9.54 3.29
C LEU A 416 16.65 8.66 4.49
N VAL A 417 16.27 9.06 5.71
CA VAL A 417 16.53 8.29 6.94
C VAL A 417 15.88 6.92 6.88
N CYS A 418 14.66 6.82 6.33
CA CYS A 418 13.97 5.56 6.14
C CYS A 418 14.77 4.62 5.22
N PHE A 419 15.25 5.12 4.06
CA PHE A 419 16.04 4.31 3.14
C PHE A 419 17.42 3.93 3.69
N VAL A 420 18.05 4.80 4.48
CA VAL A 420 19.29 4.47 5.21
C VAL A 420 19.06 3.26 6.12
N TYR A 421 17.99 3.26 6.91
CA TYR A 421 17.66 2.12 7.77
C TYR A 421 17.41 0.84 6.94
N ILE A 422 16.63 0.93 5.86
CA ILE A 422 16.33 -0.21 4.98
C ILE A 422 17.61 -0.78 4.35
N SER A 423 18.56 0.09 3.95
CA SER A 423 19.87 -0.32 3.42
C SER A 423 20.71 -1.06 4.47
N ILE A 424 20.74 -0.56 5.71
CA ILE A 424 21.41 -1.22 6.83
C ILE A 424 20.77 -2.59 7.09
N TYR A 425 19.44 -2.68 7.10
CA TYR A 425 18.72 -3.93 7.28
C TYR A 425 19.05 -4.94 6.16
N GLY A 426 19.00 -4.53 4.89
CA GLY A 426 19.36 -5.37 3.75
C GLY A 426 20.80 -5.88 3.83
N THR A 427 21.74 -5.03 4.25
CA THR A 427 23.15 -5.39 4.45
C THR A 427 23.34 -6.40 5.58
N TRP A 428 22.68 -6.16 6.73
CA TRP A 428 22.77 -7.01 7.90
C TRP A 428 22.23 -8.42 7.64
N VAL A 429 21.10 -8.51 6.93
CA VAL A 429 20.54 -9.80 6.52
C VAL A 429 21.48 -10.51 5.54
N HIS A 430 22.04 -9.79 4.56
CA HIS A 430 22.95 -10.39 3.59
C HIS A 430 24.20 -11.01 4.26
N LYS A 431 24.81 -10.30 5.21
CA LYS A 431 26.00 -10.75 5.97
C LYS A 431 25.75 -11.86 6.99
N LYS A 432 24.50 -12.25 7.22
CA LYS A 432 24.14 -13.37 8.11
C LYS A 432 23.82 -14.65 7.36
N VAL A 433 23.53 -14.54 6.07
CA VAL A 433 23.21 -15.66 5.18
C VAL A 433 24.48 -16.24 4.54
N TYR A 434 25.55 -15.44 4.47
CA TYR A 434 26.90 -15.79 4.04
C TYR A 434 27.89 -15.34 5.11
#